data_AF-A0A942TF23-F1
#
_entry.id   AF-A0A942TF23-F1
#
_cell.length_a   1.000
_cell.length_b   1.000
_cell.length_c   1.000
_cell.angle_alpha   90.00
_cell.angle_beta   90.00
_cell.angle_gamma   90.00
#
_symmetry.space_group_name_H-M   'P 1'
#
loop_
_entity.id
_entity.type
_entity.pdbx_description
1 polymer ?
#
loop_
_entity_poly.entity_id
_entity_poly.type
_entity_poly.pdbx_seq_one_letter_code
_entity_poly.pdbx_strand_id
1 'polypeptide(L)'
;MGKFKEQTILLRISWMFLLITGIGILGFGILVSAFPRIAGSYDLGIVRALGIATTGMGFFGILITLMPFRRKERWAWLTLWYYPIFWTLHLVCGLPPGNDHIHQIVFILISLLGLMLPIRHFFP
;
A
#
# COMPACT_ATOMS: atom_id res chain seq x y z
N MET A 1 -5.84 -16.90 23.31
CA MET A 1 -6.10 -15.48 22.96
C MET A 1 -4.77 -14.74 23.07
N GLY A 2 -4.14 -14.46 21.93
CA GLY A 2 -2.69 -14.27 21.81
C GLY A 2 -2.16 -12.95 22.37
N LYS A 3 -1.01 -13.04 23.03
CA LYS A 3 -0.19 -11.95 23.56
C LYS A 3 -0.01 -10.82 22.54
N PHE A 4 -0.82 -9.75 22.60
CA PHE A 4 -0.43 -8.44 22.09
C PHE A 4 0.65 -7.88 23.03
N LYS A 5 1.86 -8.46 22.90
CA LYS A 5 3.09 -8.02 23.56
C LYS A 5 3.27 -6.53 23.26
N GLU A 6 3.65 -5.74 24.26
CA GLU A 6 3.90 -4.30 24.14
C GLU A 6 4.57 -3.97 22.80
N GLN A 7 3.82 -3.28 21.94
CA GLN A 7 4.35 -2.83 20.67
C GLN A 7 5.22 -1.61 20.95
N THR A 8 6.46 -1.62 20.48
CA THR A 8 7.28 -0.42 20.49
C THR A 8 6.58 0.68 19.70
N ILE A 9 6.72 1.93 20.14
CA ILE A 9 6.10 3.08 19.48
C ILE A 9 6.46 3.11 17.99
N LEU A 10 7.71 2.77 17.64
CA LEU A 10 8.17 2.67 16.27
C LEU A 10 7.39 1.64 15.45
N LEU A 11 7.20 0.42 15.97
CA LEU A 11 6.42 -0.60 15.27
C LEU A 11 4.97 -0.14 15.09
N ARG A 12 4.41 0.57 16.08
CA ARG A 12 3.04 1.11 16.00
C ARG A 12 2.88 2.14 14.89
N ILE A 13 3.76 3.14 14.84
CA ILE A 13 3.80 4.15 13.78
C ILE A 13 3.98 3.48 12.42
N SER A 14 4.88 2.48 12.35
CA SER A 14 5.19 1.78 11.11
C SER A 14 3.99 1.09 10.49
N TRP A 15 3.27 0.26 11.26
CA TRP A 15 2.11 -0.44 10.71
C TRP A 15 0.95 0.52 10.41
N MET A 16 0.84 1.66 11.12
CA MET A 16 -0.16 2.69 10.81
C MET A 16 0.11 3.34 9.45
N PHE A 17 1.36 3.68 9.13
CA PHE A 17 1.72 4.23 7.81
C PHE A 17 1.46 3.25 6.67
N LEU A 18 1.79 1.98 6.88
CA LEU A 18 1.50 0.92 5.91
C LEU A 18 0.00 0.68 5.76
N LEU A 19 -0.76 0.78 6.86
CA LEU A 19 -2.21 0.66 6.82
C LEU A 19 -2.84 1.81 6.03
N ILE A 20 -2.41 3.05 6.26
CA ILE A 20 -2.87 4.22 5.50
C ILE A 20 -2.58 4.03 4.00
N THR A 21 -1.39 3.55 3.66
CA THR A 21 -1.03 3.26 2.27
C THR A 21 -1.92 2.18 1.65
N GLY A 22 -2.15 1.08 2.38
CA GLY A 22 -3.03 -0.01 1.94
C GLY A 22 -4.47 0.43 1.73
N ILE A 23 -5.01 1.26 2.63
CA ILE A 23 -6.34 1.87 2.50
C ILE A 23 -6.38 2.80 1.28
N GLY A 24 -5.33 3.57 1.01
CA GLY A 24 -5.21 4.40 -0.18
C GLY A 24 -5.30 3.58 -1.47
N ILE A 25 -4.52 2.50 -1.56
CA ILE A 25 -4.53 1.59 -2.72
C ILE A 25 -5.89 0.90 -2.87
N LEU A 26 -6.48 0.42 -1.76
CA LEU A 26 -7.79 -0.22 -1.78
C LEU A 26 -8.88 0.74 -2.27
N GLY A 27 -8.93 1.95 -1.71
CA GLY A 27 -9.90 2.98 -2.08
C GLY A 27 -9.75 3.39 -3.55
N PHE A 28 -8.52 3.56 -4.02
CA PHE A 28 -8.23 3.85 -5.41
C PHE A 28 -8.70 2.73 -6.35
N GLY A 29 -8.38 1.47 -6.04
CA GLY A 29 -8.82 0.32 -6.82
C GLY A 29 -10.33 0.23 -6.94
N ILE A 30 -11.06 0.43 -5.83
CA ILE A 30 -12.53 0.44 -5.82
C ILE A 30 -13.06 1.56 -6.70
N LEU A 31 -12.51 2.76 -6.56
CA LEU A 31 -12.96 3.94 -7.30
C LEU A 31 -12.76 3.76 -8.81
N VAL A 32 -11.61 3.26 -9.24
CA VAL A 32 -11.32 2.97 -10.67
C VAL A 32 -12.18 1.84 -11.22
N SER A 33 -12.46 0.81 -10.41
CA SER A 33 -13.35 -0.29 -10.81
C SER A 33 -14.78 0.19 -11.03
N ALA A 34 -15.30 1.01 -10.11
CA ALA A 34 -16.67 1.50 -10.16
C ALA A 34 -16.83 2.60 -11.23
N PHE A 35 -15.85 3.51 -11.32
CA PHE A 35 -15.90 4.69 -12.17
C PHE A 35 -14.67 4.76 -13.09
N PRO A 36 -14.47 3.82 -14.04
CA PRO A 36 -13.26 3.77 -14.87
C PRO A 36 -12.99 5.03 -15.69
N ARG A 37 -14.02 5.85 -15.95
CA ARG A 37 -13.89 7.12 -16.67
C ARG A 37 -13.02 8.15 -15.94
N ILE A 38 -12.85 8.03 -14.62
CA ILE A 38 -11.96 8.92 -13.85
C ILE A 38 -10.48 8.74 -14.19
N ALA A 39 -10.12 7.57 -14.74
CA ALA A 39 -8.74 7.22 -15.06
C ALA A 39 -8.29 7.79 -16.41
N GLY A 40 -9.21 8.39 -17.19
CA GLY A 40 -8.93 9.01 -18.49
C GLY A 40 -9.60 8.29 -19.66
N SER A 41 -9.14 8.60 -20.87
CA SER A 41 -9.69 8.13 -22.15
C SER A 41 -9.12 6.77 -22.59
N TYR A 42 -9.01 5.82 -21.65
CA TYR A 42 -8.54 4.45 -21.90
C TYR A 42 -9.72 3.50 -22.16
N ASP A 43 -9.40 2.27 -22.60
CA ASP A 43 -10.38 1.19 -22.69
C ASP A 43 -11.00 0.91 -21.30
N LEU A 44 -12.33 1.05 -21.22
CA LEU A 44 -13.05 0.96 -19.96
C LEU A 44 -13.00 -0.44 -19.35
N GLY A 45 -12.91 -1.49 -20.17
CA GLY A 45 -12.81 -2.87 -19.70
C GLY A 45 -11.46 -3.14 -19.04
N ILE A 46 -10.38 -2.72 -19.71
CA ILE A 46 -9.00 -2.84 -19.18
C ILE A 46 -8.84 -2.05 -17.88
N VAL A 47 -9.31 -0.81 -17.84
CA VAL A 47 -9.24 0.03 -16.63
C VAL A 47 -9.99 -0.59 -15.47
N ARG A 48 -11.18 -1.14 -15.70
CA ARG A 48 -11.93 -1.85 -14.66
C ARG A 48 -11.18 -3.07 -14.14
N ALA A 49 -10.60 -3.88 -15.02
CA ALA A 49 -9.82 -5.03 -14.62
C ALA A 49 -8.61 -4.63 -13.75
N LEU A 50 -7.92 -3.55 -14.12
CA LEU A 50 -6.82 -2.98 -13.34
C LEU A 50 -7.30 -2.46 -11.98
N GLY A 51 -8.46 -1.78 -11.93
CA GLY A 51 -9.08 -1.37 -10.68
C GLY A 51 -9.38 -2.55 -9.74
N ILE A 52 -9.91 -3.65 -10.29
CA ILE A 52 -10.24 -4.85 -9.51
C ILE A 52 -8.95 -5.49 -8.98
N ALA A 53 -7.92 -5.61 -9.82
CA ALA A 53 -6.61 -6.08 -9.40
C ALA A 53 -6.02 -5.21 -8.27
N THR A 54 -6.10 -3.88 -8.43
CA THR A 54 -5.61 -2.91 -7.43
C THR A 54 -6.40 -2.98 -6.12
N THR A 55 -7.70 -3.23 -6.19
CA THR A 55 -8.57 -3.49 -5.03
C THR A 55 -8.06 -4.71 -4.26
N GLY A 56 -7.79 -5.81 -4.97
CA GLY A 56 -7.21 -7.01 -4.38
C GLY A 56 -5.85 -6.75 -3.72
N MET A 57 -4.97 -6.00 -4.41
CA MET A 57 -3.67 -5.60 -3.86
C MET A 57 -3.84 -4.86 -2.53
N GLY A 58 -4.66 -3.79 -2.51
CA GLY A 58 -4.93 -3.02 -1.29
C GLY A 58 -5.48 -3.89 -0.15
N PHE A 59 -6.45 -4.76 -0.44
CA PHE A 59 -7.02 -5.69 0.55
C PHE A 59 -5.96 -6.63 1.15
N PHE A 60 -5.19 -7.32 0.31
CA PHE A 60 -4.14 -8.23 0.79
C PHE A 60 -3.02 -7.49 1.50
N GLY A 61 -2.63 -6.30 1.02
CA GLY A 61 -1.65 -5.45 1.69
C GLY A 61 -2.08 -5.06 3.10
N ILE A 62 -3.37 -4.70 3.29
CA ILE A 62 -3.94 -4.42 4.61
C ILE A 62 -3.87 -5.66 5.51
N LEU A 63 -4.28 -6.83 5.01
CA LEU A 63 -4.20 -8.07 5.78
C LEU A 63 -2.78 -8.42 6.20
N ILE A 64 -1.81 -8.28 5.28
CA ILE A 64 -0.38 -8.50 5.55
C ILE A 64 0.13 -7.48 6.58
N THR A 65 -0.31 -6.22 6.50
CA THR A 65 0.04 -5.18 7.47
C THR A 65 -0.51 -5.50 8.87
N LEU A 66 -1.77 -5.93 8.96
CA LEU A 66 -2.46 -6.13 10.24
C LEU A 66 -2.08 -7.43 10.95
N MET A 67 -1.67 -8.46 10.20
CA MET A 67 -1.38 -9.78 10.77
C MET A 67 0.12 -10.08 10.79
N PRO A 68 0.76 -10.52 9.69
CA PRO A 68 2.15 -10.98 9.73
C PRO A 68 3.17 -9.85 9.94
N PHE A 69 2.93 -8.63 9.44
CA PHE A 69 3.84 -7.51 9.70
C PHE A 69 3.87 -7.13 11.19
N ARG A 70 2.70 -7.07 11.85
CA ARG A 70 2.62 -6.85 13.30
C ARG A 70 3.20 -8.00 14.13
N ARG A 71 3.26 -9.21 13.57
CA ARG A 71 3.96 -10.38 14.12
C ARG A 71 5.47 -10.38 13.82
N LYS A 72 5.97 -9.36 13.12
CA LYS A 72 7.39 -9.19 12.75
C LYS A 72 7.89 -10.29 11.82
N GLU A 73 7.00 -10.84 10.99
CA GLU A 73 7.37 -11.86 10.02
C GLU A 73 8.15 -11.21 8.85
N ARG A 74 9.37 -11.69 8.59
CA ARG A 74 10.29 -11.10 7.59
C ARG A 74 9.72 -11.08 6.18
N TRP A 75 8.99 -12.12 5.80
CA TRP A 75 8.37 -12.18 4.47
C TRP A 75 7.32 -11.08 4.30
N ALA A 76 6.58 -10.70 5.35
CA ALA A 76 5.61 -9.62 5.27
C ALA A 76 6.28 -8.25 5.05
N TRP A 77 7.43 -8.04 5.69
CA TRP A 77 8.25 -6.86 5.43
C TRP A 77 8.72 -6.82 3.97
N LEU A 78 9.23 -7.93 3.44
CA LEU A 78 9.66 -8.05 2.04
C LEU A 78 8.49 -7.83 1.06
N THR A 79 7.33 -8.45 1.30
CA THR A 79 6.17 -8.33 0.42
C THR A 79 5.67 -6.89 0.38
N LEU A 80 5.56 -6.20 1.51
CA LEU A 80 5.01 -4.85 1.58
C LEU A 80 5.86 -3.78 0.87
N TRP A 81 7.07 -4.09 0.42
CA TRP A 81 7.82 -3.23 -0.53
C TRP A 81 7.09 -3.00 -1.84
N TYR A 82 6.11 -3.84 -2.19
CA TYR A 82 5.28 -3.57 -3.34
C TYR A 82 4.56 -2.22 -3.22
N TYR A 83 4.26 -1.71 -2.03
CA TYR A 83 3.62 -0.40 -1.85
C TYR A 83 4.42 0.76 -2.44
N PRO A 84 5.66 1.04 -1.99
CA PRO A 84 6.44 2.11 -2.59
C PRO A 84 6.76 1.82 -4.06
N ILE A 85 7.03 0.57 -4.44
CA ILE A 85 7.27 0.20 -5.85
C ILE A 85 6.07 0.54 -6.74
N PHE A 86 4.86 0.18 -6.31
CA PHE A 86 3.61 0.45 -7.03
C PHE A 86 3.45 1.95 -7.29
N TRP A 87 3.59 2.78 -6.26
CA TRP A 87 3.43 4.23 -6.40
C TRP A 87 4.59 4.88 -7.17
N THR A 88 5.82 4.38 -7.04
CA THR A 88 6.95 4.85 -7.84
C THR A 88 6.75 4.56 -9.33
N LEU A 89 6.25 3.37 -9.69
CA LEU A 89 5.93 3.05 -11.08
C LEU A 89 4.82 3.96 -11.62
N HIS A 90 3.80 4.29 -10.80
CA HIS A 90 2.77 5.24 -11.21
C HIS A 90 3.32 6.64 -11.46
N LEU A 91 4.24 7.10 -10.62
CA LEU A 91 4.89 8.40 -10.74
C LEU A 91 5.82 8.49 -11.96
N VAL A 92 6.72 7.51 -12.11
CA VAL A 92 7.76 7.54 -13.15
C VAL A 92 7.20 7.23 -14.54
N CYS A 93 6.20 6.35 -14.63
CA CYS A 93 5.58 5.97 -15.90
C CYS A 93 4.33 6.78 -16.24
N GLY A 94 3.93 7.75 -15.41
CA GLY A 94 2.75 8.58 -15.65
C GLY A 94 1.44 7.77 -15.72
N LEU A 95 1.32 6.71 -14.92
CA LEU A 95 0.15 5.84 -14.95
C LEU A 95 -1.05 6.48 -14.24
N PRO A 96 -2.29 6.16 -14.67
CA PRO A 96 -3.49 6.61 -13.98
C PRO A 96 -3.46 6.28 -12.48
N PRO A 97 -3.80 7.24 -11.60
CA PRO A 97 -4.49 8.49 -11.88
C PRO A 97 -3.48 9.64 -12.09
N GLY A 98 -3.22 10.02 -13.33
CA GLY A 98 -2.23 11.03 -13.67
C GLY A 98 -2.89 12.38 -13.92
N ASN A 99 -2.97 13.21 -12.86
CA ASN A 99 -3.11 14.68 -12.95
C ASN A 99 -2.63 15.36 -11.65
N ASP A 100 -2.69 14.65 -10.51
CA ASP A 100 -2.10 15.09 -9.24
C ASP A 100 -1.00 14.11 -8.81
N HIS A 101 0.24 14.57 -8.68
CA HIS A 101 1.39 13.73 -8.32
C HIS A 101 1.67 13.74 -6.81
N ILE A 102 1.02 14.62 -6.05
CA ILE A 102 1.30 14.84 -4.63
C ILE A 102 0.96 13.58 -3.83
N HIS A 103 -0.21 12.98 -4.07
CA HIS A 103 -0.63 11.78 -3.34
C HIS A 103 0.31 10.59 -3.60
N GLN A 104 0.85 10.45 -4.82
CA GLN A 104 1.81 9.39 -5.14
C GLN A 104 3.10 9.55 -4.33
N ILE A 105 3.65 10.77 -4.27
CA ILE A 105 4.84 11.08 -3.47
C ILE A 105 4.57 10.83 -1.98
N VAL A 106 3.42 11.27 -1.46
CA VAL A 106 3.05 11.05 -0.06
C VAL A 106 2.98 9.55 0.25
N PHE A 107 2.32 8.74 -0.59
CA PHE A 107 2.23 7.29 -0.39
C PHE A 107 3.60 6.59 -0.47
N ILE A 108 4.50 7.04 -1.37
CA ILE A 108 5.88 6.54 -1.42
C ILE A 108 6.59 6.84 -0.08
N LEU A 109 6.55 8.09 0.38
CA LEU A 109 7.26 8.50 1.59
C LEU A 109 6.75 7.78 2.84
N ILE A 110 5.43 7.73 3.06
CA ILE A 110 4.88 7.10 4.26
C ILE A 110 5.11 5.58 4.24
N SER A 111 5.05 4.93 3.07
CA SER A 111 5.29 3.49 2.97
C SER A 111 6.77 3.13 3.17
N LEU A 112 7.70 3.94 2.63
CA LEU A 112 9.13 3.82 2.91
C LEU A 112 9.41 4.00 4.41
N LEU A 113 8.86 5.02 5.05
CA LEU A 113 8.99 5.22 6.49
C LEU A 113 8.40 4.03 7.27
N GLY A 114 7.23 3.53 6.84
CA GLY A 114 6.59 2.36 7.44
C GLY A 114 7.43 1.08 7.36
N LEU A 115 8.23 0.91 6.31
CA LEU A 115 9.14 -0.24 6.15
C LEU A 115 10.50 -0.02 6.84
N MET A 116 11.02 1.20 6.85
CA MET A 116 12.37 1.50 7.35
C MET A 116 12.42 1.67 8.88
N LEU A 117 11.45 2.35 9.49
CA LEU A 117 11.44 2.61 10.94
C LEU A 117 11.55 1.34 11.81
N PRO A 118 10.90 0.21 11.48
CA PRO A 118 10.95 -0.97 12.31
C PRO A 118 12.03 -1.98 11.85
N ILE A 119 12.97 -1.63 10.98
CA ILE A 119 13.90 -2.60 10.34
C ILE A 119 14.60 -3.52 11.35
N ARG A 120 15.05 -2.98 12.49
CA ARG A 120 15.70 -3.74 13.58
C ARG A 120 14.79 -4.76 14.27
N HIS A 121 13.47 -4.64 14.13
CA HIS A 121 12.50 -5.60 14.66
C HIS A 121 12.36 -6.82 13.75
N PHE A 122 12.70 -6.70 12.47
CA PHE A 122 12.64 -7.79 11.48
C PHE A 122 14.02 -8.45 11.30
N PHE A 123 15.09 -7.66 11.41
CA PHE A 123 16.48 -8.08 11.25
C PHE A 123 17.29 -7.65 12.49
N PRO A 124 17.22 -8.41 13.59
CA PRO A 124 18.03 -8.19 14.79
C PRO A 124 19.50 -8.54 14.57
#